data_AF-A0A803PW00-F1
#
_entry.id   AF-A0A803PW00-F1
#
_cell.length_a   1.000
_cell.length_b   1.000
_cell.length_c   1.000
_cell.angle_alpha   90.00
_cell.angle_beta   90.00
_cell.angle_gamma   90.00
#
_symmetry.space_group_name_H-M   'P 1'
#
loop_
_entity.id
_entity.type
_entity.pdbx_description
1 polymer ?
#
loop_
_entity_poly.entity_id
_entity_poly.type
_entity_poly.pdbx_seq_one_letter_code
_entity_poly.pdbx_strand_id
1 'polypeptide(L)'
;MFVAKEIFSSWTHKTDHFKKIHSRTGVPYSSMLFFDDEDRNIKEVSKMGVTSILVGNGVNLGALRQGLTEFCENVNTSEKNKQRWIKKFSGNSSSSDKNEKK
;
A
#
# COMPACT_ATOMS: atom_id res chain seq x y z
N MET A 1 -0.11 -22.43 9.87
CA MET A 1 -1.37 -21.76 10.26
C MET A 1 -1.31 -20.32 9.76
N PHE A 2 -2.38 -19.77 9.18
CA PHE A 2 -2.38 -18.37 8.70
C PHE A 2 -2.55 -17.39 9.87
N VAL A 3 -1.80 -16.28 9.85
CA VAL A 3 -1.79 -15.26 10.93
C VAL A 3 -3.14 -14.52 11.03
N ALA A 4 -3.79 -14.26 9.89
CA ALA A 4 -5.12 -13.69 9.81
C ALA A 4 -5.94 -14.42 8.74
N LYS A 5 -7.24 -14.57 9.00
CA LYS A 5 -8.21 -15.17 8.08
C LYS A 5 -9.55 -14.46 8.26
N GLU A 6 -9.97 -13.71 7.25
CA GLU A 6 -11.20 -12.91 7.25
C GLU A 6 -12.13 -13.44 6.15
N ILE A 7 -12.98 -14.42 6.49
CA ILE A 7 -13.97 -15.02 5.57
C ILE A 7 -15.36 -14.84 6.18
N PHE A 8 -16.11 -13.89 5.63
CA PHE A 8 -17.48 -13.56 6.00
C PHE A 8 -18.13 -12.75 4.87
N SER A 9 -19.45 -12.70 4.82
CA SER A 9 -20.16 -11.79 3.91
C SER A 9 -20.18 -10.39 4.51
N SER A 10 -19.87 -9.38 3.71
CA SER A 10 -19.97 -7.97 4.11
C SER A 10 -20.74 -7.18 3.06
N TRP A 11 -21.48 -6.17 3.52
CA TRP A 11 -22.19 -5.24 2.64
C TRP A 11 -21.24 -4.24 2.00
N THR A 12 -20.28 -3.77 2.79
CA THR A 12 -19.12 -3.03 2.30
C THR A 12 -18.26 -3.98 1.48
N HIS A 13 -17.73 -3.53 0.35
CA HIS A 13 -16.73 -4.26 -0.44
C HIS A 13 -15.54 -4.73 0.43
N LYS A 14 -14.56 -5.42 -0.15
CA LYS A 14 -13.42 -6.06 0.56
C LYS A 14 -12.64 -5.15 1.55
N THR A 15 -12.88 -3.84 1.57
CA THR A 15 -12.29 -2.88 2.51
C THR A 15 -12.40 -3.30 3.98
N ASP A 16 -13.53 -3.87 4.43
CA ASP A 16 -13.70 -4.30 5.82
C ASP A 16 -12.86 -5.54 6.16
N HIS A 17 -12.67 -6.44 5.21
CA HIS A 17 -11.73 -7.56 5.35
C HIS A 17 -10.30 -7.03 5.49
N PHE A 18 -9.91 -6.08 4.64
CA PHE A 18 -8.57 -5.50 4.66
C PHE A 18 -8.27 -4.73 5.95
N LYS A 19 -9.25 -4.00 6.51
CA LYS A 19 -9.10 -3.35 7.82
C LYS A 19 -8.80 -4.36 8.93
N LYS A 20 -9.52 -5.49 8.96
CA LYS A 20 -9.29 -6.55 9.96
C LYS A 20 -7.95 -7.26 9.75
N ILE A 21 -7.57 -7.55 8.51
CA ILE A 21 -6.25 -8.13 8.18
C ILE A 21 -5.13 -7.18 8.63
N HIS A 22 -5.23 -5.90 8.31
CA HIS A 22 -4.27 -4.88 8.73
C HIS A 22 -4.18 -4.81 10.26
N SER A 23 -5.32 -4.72 10.96
CA SER A 23 -5.35 -4.66 12.42
C SER A 23 -4.73 -5.90 13.08
N ARG A 24 -4.89 -7.09 12.49
CA ARG A 24 -4.37 -8.35 13.04
C ARG A 24 -2.90 -8.60 12.72
N THR A 25 -2.43 -8.16 11.55
CA THR A 25 -1.08 -8.45 11.07
C THR A 25 -0.09 -7.30 11.27
N GLY A 26 -0.59 -6.06 11.41
CA GLY A 26 0.22 -4.84 11.42
C GLY A 26 0.86 -4.49 10.06
N VAL A 27 0.60 -5.29 9.01
CA VAL A 27 1.18 -5.06 7.68
C VAL A 27 0.55 -3.81 7.05
N PRO A 28 1.33 -2.82 6.59
CA PRO A 28 0.78 -1.65 5.90
C PRO A 28 0.09 -2.05 4.59
N TYR A 29 -0.96 -1.32 4.19
CA TYR A 29 -1.65 -1.59 2.92
C TYR A 29 -0.73 -1.53 1.71
N SER A 30 0.22 -0.59 1.70
CA SER A 30 1.28 -0.46 0.66
C SER A 30 2.20 -1.68 0.54
N SER A 31 2.16 -2.57 1.52
CA SER A 31 2.94 -3.81 1.56
C SER A 31 2.06 -5.05 1.37
N MET A 32 0.85 -4.89 0.83
CA MET A 32 -0.07 -5.97 0.47
C MET A 32 -0.22 -6.10 -1.05
N LEU A 33 -0.33 -7.35 -1.50
CA LEU A 33 -0.67 -7.73 -2.88
C LEU A 33 -1.99 -8.53 -2.86
N PHE A 34 -2.94 -8.13 -3.69
CA PHE A 34 -4.30 -8.64 -3.72
C PHE A 34 -4.69 -9.09 -5.13
N PHE A 35 -5.35 -10.24 -5.23
CA PHE A 35 -5.91 -10.76 -6.46
C PHE A 35 -7.40 -11.03 -6.24
N ASP A 36 -8.26 -10.54 -7.15
CA ASP A 36 -9.71 -10.72 -7.11
C ASP A 36 -10.26 -10.64 -8.53
N ASP A 37 -11.36 -11.34 -8.80
CA ASP A 37 -12.02 -11.37 -10.09
C ASP A 37 -13.07 -10.26 -10.26
N GLU A 38 -13.44 -9.58 -9.17
CA GLU A 38 -14.43 -8.50 -9.19
C GLU A 38 -13.76 -7.11 -9.22
N ASP A 39 -13.93 -6.40 -10.34
CA ASP A 39 -13.36 -5.07 -10.58
C ASP A 39 -13.73 -4.06 -9.48
N ARG A 40 -14.93 -4.16 -8.91
CA ARG A 40 -15.34 -3.29 -7.80
C ARG A 40 -14.47 -3.49 -6.55
N ASN A 41 -14.10 -4.73 -6.23
CA ASN A 41 -13.20 -5.02 -5.12
C ASN A 41 -11.80 -4.47 -5.39
N ILE A 42 -11.29 -4.65 -6.61
CA ILE A 42 -9.99 -4.12 -7.04
C ILE A 42 -9.95 -2.60 -6.87
N LYS A 43 -10.97 -1.88 -7.35
CA LYS A 43 -11.05 -0.41 -7.23
C LYS A 43 -11.08 0.06 -5.79
N GLU A 44 -11.92 -0.54 -4.95
CA GLU A 44 -12.05 -0.11 -3.55
C GLU A 44 -10.79 -0.42 -2.71
N VAL A 45 -10.17 -1.58 -2.93
CA VAL A 45 -8.96 -1.99 -2.19
C VAL A 45 -7.72 -1.22 -2.67
N SER A 46 -7.62 -0.91 -3.97
CA SER A 46 -6.54 -0.07 -4.51
C SER A 46 -6.51 1.32 -3.90
N LYS A 47 -7.67 1.92 -3.61
CA LYS A 47 -7.76 3.22 -2.91
C LYS A 47 -7.15 3.21 -1.51
N MET A 48 -7.06 2.03 -0.87
CA MET A 48 -6.42 1.87 0.43
C MET A 48 -4.88 1.81 0.33
N GLY A 49 -4.32 1.77 -0.88
CA GLY A 49 -2.88 1.69 -1.14
C GLY A 49 -2.37 0.26 -1.39
N VAL A 50 -3.27 -0.73 -1.47
CA VAL A 50 -2.92 -2.13 -1.78
C VAL A 50 -2.65 -2.28 -3.28
N THR A 51 -1.61 -3.03 -3.65
CA THR A 51 -1.42 -3.43 -5.06
C THR A 51 -2.47 -4.49 -5.40
N SER A 52 -3.40 -4.19 -6.29
CA SER A 52 -4.55 -5.05 -6.59
C SER A 52 -4.61 -5.43 -8.05
N ILE A 53 -4.70 -6.73 -8.35
CA ILE A 53 -4.67 -7.30 -9.69
C ILE A 53 -6.01 -7.95 -10.00
N LEU A 54 -6.69 -7.45 -11.03
CA LEU A 54 -7.93 -8.04 -11.55
C LEU A 54 -7.62 -9.34 -12.29
N VAL A 55 -8.24 -10.45 -11.89
CA VAL A 55 -8.00 -11.78 -12.47
C VAL A 55 -9.29 -12.40 -13.02
N GLY A 56 -9.48 -12.37 -14.35
CA GLY A 56 -10.69 -12.92 -14.97
C GLY A 56 -10.81 -14.44 -14.92
N ASN A 57 -9.69 -15.17 -14.94
CA ASN A 57 -9.65 -16.65 -14.92
C ASN A 57 -8.92 -17.18 -13.68
N GLY A 58 -9.04 -16.46 -12.56
CA GLY A 58 -8.32 -16.76 -11.33
C GLY A 58 -6.80 -16.55 -11.43
N VAL A 59 -6.11 -16.88 -10.34
CA VAL A 59 -4.66 -16.69 -10.23
C VAL A 59 -3.92 -17.80 -10.99
N ASN A 60 -3.20 -17.41 -12.04
CA ASN A 60 -2.26 -18.27 -12.77
C ASN A 60 -0.84 -17.70 -12.68
N LEU A 61 0.15 -18.39 -13.26
CA LEU A 61 1.55 -17.96 -13.20
C LEU A 61 1.78 -16.59 -13.85
N GLY A 62 1.04 -16.25 -14.90
CA GLY A 62 1.09 -14.94 -15.54
C GLY A 62 0.57 -13.84 -14.60
N ALA A 63 -0.61 -14.05 -14.00
CA ALA A 63 -1.18 -13.12 -13.03
C ALA A 63 -0.27 -12.92 -11.81
N LEU A 64 0.30 -14.01 -11.28
CA LEU A 64 1.24 -13.93 -10.16
C LEU A 64 2.49 -13.13 -10.53
N ARG A 65 3.09 -13.39 -11.71
CA ARG A 65 4.24 -12.63 -12.20
C ARG A 65 3.92 -11.16 -12.36
N GLN A 66 2.79 -10.83 -12.98
CA GLN A 66 2.32 -9.45 -13.11
C GLN A 66 2.17 -8.79 -11.74
N GLY A 67 1.48 -9.43 -10.81
CA GLY A 67 1.25 -8.89 -9.48
C GLY A 67 2.54 -8.63 -8.69
N LEU A 68 3.52 -9.52 -8.79
CA LEU A 68 4.83 -9.32 -8.16
C LEU A 68 5.61 -8.17 -8.81
N THR A 69 5.56 -8.03 -10.14
CA THR A 69 6.19 -6.91 -10.85
C THR A 69 5.59 -5.57 -10.41
N GLU A 70 4.26 -5.44 -10.50
CA GLU A 70 3.56 -4.20 -10.11
C GLU A 70 3.77 -3.85 -8.63
N PHE A 71 3.77 -4.88 -7.76
CA PHE A 71 4.04 -4.67 -6.33
C PHE A 71 5.43 -4.08 -6.10
N CYS A 72 6.47 -4.63 -6.73
CA CYS A 72 7.83 -4.12 -6.63
C CYS A 72 7.95 -2.69 -7.19
N GLU A 73 7.31 -2.38 -8.32
CA GLU A 73 7.31 -1.04 -8.91
C GLU A 73 6.62 -0.01 -8.01
N ASN A 74 5.50 -0.37 -7.39
CA ASN A 74 4.78 0.49 -6.46
C ASN A 74 5.60 0.77 -5.19
N VAL A 75 6.28 -0.23 -4.64
CA VAL A 75 7.20 -0.07 -3.50
C VAL A 75 8.33 0.91 -3.86
N ASN A 76 9.00 0.68 -4.99
CA ASN A 76 10.09 1.54 -5.45
C ASN A 76 9.62 2.99 -5.70
N THR A 77 8.42 3.17 -6.23
CA THR A 77 7.84 4.48 -6.50
C THR A 77 7.53 5.22 -5.20
N SER A 78 6.95 4.53 -4.22
CA SER A 78 6.70 5.08 -2.88
C SER A 78 7.99 5.56 -2.20
N GLU A 79 9.05 4.75 -2.25
CA GLU A 79 10.35 5.10 -1.69
C GLU A 79 10.99 6.31 -2.38
N LYS A 80 10.97 6.36 -3.72
CA LYS A 80 11.48 7.51 -4.49
C LYS A 80 10.72 8.79 -4.15
N ASN A 81 9.40 8.70 -4.02
CA ASN A 81 8.56 9.86 -3.67
C ASN A 81 8.86 10.35 -2.25
N LYS A 82 9.04 9.44 -1.29
CA LYS A 82 9.45 9.77 0.08
C LYS A 82 10.82 10.46 0.09
N GLN A 83 11.80 9.96 -0.65
CA GLN A 83 13.13 10.56 -0.75
C GLN A 83 13.08 11.98 -1.35
N ARG A 84 12.30 12.17 -2.42
CA ARG A 84 12.07 13.49 -3.05
C ARG A 84 11.43 14.47 -2.07
N TRP A 85 10.43 14.02 -1.31
CA TRP A 85 9.77 14.84 -0.30
C TRP A 85 10.74 15.26 0.82
N ILE A 86 11.49 14.31 1.39
CA ILE A 86 12.49 14.60 2.43
C ILE A 86 13.53 15.61 1.92
N LYS A 87 14.07 15.42 0.71
CA LYS A 87 15.03 16.37 0.12
C LYS A 87 14.45 17.77 -0.04
N LYS A 88 13.16 17.88 -0.39
CA LYS A 88 12.49 19.17 -0.64
C LYS A 88 12.16 19.93 0.65
N PHE A 89 11.82 19.24 1.72
CA PHE A 89 11.26 19.87 2.93
C PHE A 89 12.12 19.73 4.19
N SER A 90 13.12 18.85 4.20
CA SER A 90 14.03 18.67 5.34
C SER A 90 15.25 19.60 5.30
N GLY A 91 15.39 20.42 4.25
CA GLY A 91 16.44 21.43 4.11
C GLY A 91 15.97 22.83 4.50
N ASN A 92 15.61 23.05 5.77
CA ASN A 92 15.64 24.36 6.43
C ASN A 92 15.29 24.22 7.93
N SER A 93 16.30 23.92 8.75
CA SER A 93 16.24 24.18 10.20
C SER A 93 17.66 24.37 10.75
N SER A 94 18.36 25.42 10.32
CA SER A 94 19.50 25.98 11.05
C SER A 94 19.92 27.33 10.45
N SER A 95 19.14 28.38 10.66
CA SER A 95 19.70 29.73 10.79
C SER A 95 18.64 30.66 11.33
N SER A 96 18.71 30.97 12.62
CA SER A 96 18.32 32.24 13.25
C SER A 96 18.33 32.03 14.78
N ASP A 97 19.43 32.40 15.43
CA ASP A 97 19.35 33.43 16.48
C ASP A 97 20.74 33.97 16.85
N LYS A 98 21.00 35.15 16.27
CA LYS A 98 21.62 36.35 16.84
C LYS A 98 22.95 36.22 17.59
N ASN A 99 24.01 36.53 16.83
CA ASN A 99 25.15 37.30 17.34
C ASN A 99 24.65 38.66 17.87
N GLU A 100 24.72 38.86 19.19
CA GLU A 100 24.67 40.19 19.79
C GLU A 100 26.09 40.52 20.28
N LYS A 101 26.76 41.41 19.54
CA LYS A 101 27.97 42.10 19.99
C LYS A 101 27.53 43.39 20.69
N LYS A 102 27.84 43.54 21.97
CA LYS A 102 28.51 44.73 22.52
C LYS A 102 29.07 44.43 23.90
#